data_AF-A0A6B1FNT7-F1
#
_entry.id   AF-A0A6B1FNT7-F1
#
_cell.length_a   1.000
_cell.length_b   1.000
_cell.length_c   1.000
_cell.angle_alpha   90.00
_cell.angle_beta   90.00
_cell.angle_gamma   90.00
#
_symmetry.space_group_name_H-M   'P 1'
#
loop_
_entity.id
_entity.type
_entity.pdbx_description
1 polymer ?
#
loop_
_entity_poly.entity_id
_entity_poly.type
_entity_poly.pdbx_seq_one_letter_code
_entity_poly.pdbx_strand_id
1 'polypeptide(L)'
;MIAFDTLSAATRLRREAGFSEDQARVLVDTFAQCVDESLATKRHVKETEEALRREMQQLDASLRGDLASLRGDLEKTALRDDLEKTETSLRSDMRALEHRMTIKLGGIVGLALGILVALEALVF
;
A
#
# COMPACT_ATOMS: atom_id res chain seq x y z
N MET A 1 19.11 36.92 -2.36
CA MET A 1 19.94 37.10 -1.15
C MET A 1 19.64 38.50 -0.65
N ILE A 2 19.17 38.68 0.59
CA ILE A 2 19.06 40.04 1.13
C ILE A 2 20.51 40.39 1.48
N ALA A 3 21.21 41.05 0.56
CA ALA A 3 22.58 41.46 0.79
C ALA A 3 22.53 42.58 1.85
N PHE A 4 23.00 42.29 3.06
CA PHE A 4 23.19 43.32 4.06
C PHE A 4 24.36 44.20 3.60
N ASP A 5 24.04 45.41 3.14
CA ASP A 5 25.03 46.38 2.67
C ASP A 5 25.74 46.99 3.87
N THR A 6 26.84 46.34 4.26
CA THR A 6 27.70 46.75 5.38
C THR A 6 28.28 48.15 5.17
N LEU A 7 28.57 48.55 3.93
CA LEU A 7 29.12 49.87 3.64
C LEU A 7 28.08 50.98 3.87
N SER A 8 26.86 50.77 3.38
CA SER A 8 25.75 51.70 3.62
C SER A 8 25.41 51.77 5.12
N ALA A 9 25.35 50.63 5.80
CA ALA A 9 25.09 50.57 7.24
C ALA A 9 26.15 51.31 8.07
N ALA A 10 27.44 51.09 7.80
CA ALA A 10 28.54 51.75 8.49
C ALA A 10 28.56 53.27 8.21
N THR A 11 28.27 53.66 6.97
CA THR A 11 28.19 55.08 6.58
C THR A 11 27.08 55.81 7.33
N ARG A 12 25.93 55.17 7.53
CA ARG A 12 24.82 55.74 8.29
C ARG A 12 25.12 55.86 9.78
N LEU A 13 25.73 54.85 10.40
CA LEU A 13 26.16 54.94 11.81
C LEU A 13 27.11 56.12 12.05
N ARG A 14 28.02 56.38 11.10
CA ARG A 14 28.96 57.50 11.20
C ARG A 14 28.29 58.86 10.99
N ARG A 15 27.38 58.97 9.99
CA ARG A 15 26.76 60.26 9.62
C ARG A 15 25.55 60.65 10.46
N GLU A 16 24.72 59.68 10.82
CA GLU A 16 23.43 59.93 11.48
C GLU A 16 23.52 59.73 13.01
N ALA A 17 24.42 58.86 13.48
CA ALA A 17 24.53 58.50 14.90
C ALA A 17 25.85 58.92 15.56
N GLY A 18 26.79 59.50 14.81
CA GLY A 18 28.04 60.08 15.33
C GLY A 18 29.09 59.06 15.78
N PHE A 19 28.99 57.81 15.35
CA PHE A 19 29.95 56.75 15.68
C PHE A 19 31.30 57.02 15.02
N SER A 20 32.41 56.64 15.68
CA SER A 20 33.71 56.63 15.02
C SER A 20 33.75 55.57 13.92
N GLU A 21 34.71 55.69 12.99
CA GLU A 21 34.87 54.72 11.90
C GLU A 21 35.10 53.29 12.42
N ASP A 22 35.97 53.13 13.42
CA ASP A 22 36.25 51.84 14.04
C ASP A 22 35.01 51.27 14.75
N GLN A 23 34.26 52.12 15.46
CA GLN A 23 33.03 51.69 16.13
C GLN A 23 31.96 51.24 15.13
N ALA A 24 31.72 52.03 14.07
CA ALA A 24 30.75 51.71 13.04
C ALA A 24 31.10 50.42 12.30
N ARG A 25 32.39 50.20 12.01
CA ARG A 25 32.88 49.01 11.33
C ARG A 25 32.72 47.76 12.18
N VAL A 26 33.18 47.79 13.44
CA VAL A 26 33.07 46.64 14.35
C VAL A 26 31.61 46.26 14.60
N LEU A 27 30.73 47.25 14.82
CA LEU A 27 29.30 46.99 15.02
C LEU A 27 28.64 46.33 13.81
N VAL A 28 28.91 46.85 12.61
CA VAL A 28 28.32 46.34 11.37
C VAL A 28 28.86 44.96 11.02
N ASP A 29 30.16 44.72 11.20
CA ASP A 29 30.77 43.40 10.96
C ASP A 29 30.22 42.35 11.93
N THR A 30 30.13 42.69 13.23
CA THR A 30 29.56 41.78 14.24
C THR A 30 28.08 41.48 13.93
N PHE A 31 27.33 42.50 13.52
CA PHE A 31 25.91 42.32 13.16
C PHE A 31 25.74 41.51 11.86
N ALA A 32 26.61 41.72 10.87
CA ALA A 32 26.62 40.94 9.63
C ALA A 32 26.93 39.46 9.90
N GLN A 33 27.91 39.17 10.77
CA GLN A 33 28.22 37.82 11.23
C GLN A 33 27.03 37.18 11.95
N CYS A 34 26.41 37.87 12.91
CA CYS A 34 25.23 37.35 13.60
C CYS A 34 24.03 37.12 12.68
N VAL A 35 23.81 37.98 11.67
CA VAL A 35 22.72 37.78 10.70
C VAL A 35 23.01 36.60 9.77
N ASP A 36 24.26 36.39 9.37
CA ASP A 36 24.66 35.23 8.57
C ASP A 36 24.54 33.92 9.36
N GLU A 37 24.83 33.93 10.66
CA GLU A 37 24.69 32.79 11.57
C GLU A 37 23.23 32.53 12.04
N SER A 38 22.44 33.59 12.31
CA SER A 38 21.08 33.49 12.88
C SER A 38 19.98 33.37 11.83
N LEU A 39 20.25 33.67 10.57
CA LEU A 39 19.40 33.19 9.49
C LEU A 39 19.56 31.67 9.48
N ALA A 40 18.74 30.95 10.27
CA ALA A 40 18.57 29.51 10.21
C ALA A 40 18.69 29.10 8.74
N THR A 41 19.85 28.52 8.41
CA THR A 41 20.46 28.66 7.09
C THR A 41 19.40 28.35 6.06
N LYS A 42 19.12 29.22 5.07
CA LYS A 42 18.17 28.86 3.99
C LYS A 42 18.46 27.46 3.42
N ARG A 43 19.74 27.08 3.49
CA ARG A 43 20.25 25.72 3.31
C ARG A 43 19.60 24.68 4.23
N HIS A 44 19.58 24.85 5.55
CA HIS A 44 18.89 23.94 6.50
C HIS A 44 17.41 23.81 6.20
N VAL A 45 16.71 24.91 5.91
CA VAL A 45 15.27 24.84 5.56
C VAL A 45 15.09 24.01 4.28
N LYS A 46 15.91 24.28 3.26
CA LYS A 46 15.89 23.50 2.01
C LYS A 46 16.26 22.02 2.23
N GLU A 47 17.22 21.74 3.10
CA GLU A 47 17.61 20.38 3.48
C GLU A 47 16.48 19.63 4.18
N THR A 48 15.77 20.30 5.11
CA THR A 48 14.60 19.72 5.76
C THR A 48 13.43 19.52 4.80
N GLU A 49 13.22 20.43 3.84
CA GLU A 49 12.20 20.29 2.79
C GLU A 49 12.51 19.10 1.87
N GLU A 50 13.77 18.96 1.44
CA GLU A 50 14.21 17.84 0.62
C GLU A 50 14.16 16.50 1.37
N ALA A 51 14.46 16.49 2.67
CA ALA A 51 14.32 15.30 3.51
C ALA A 51 12.85 14.89 3.63
N LEU A 52 11.97 15.84 3.96
CA LEU A 52 10.53 15.58 4.08
C LEU A 52 9.93 15.11 2.74
N ARG A 53 10.36 15.68 1.62
CA ARG A 53 9.93 15.24 0.28
C ARG A 53 10.35 13.80 -0.01
N ARG A 54 11.57 13.40 0.39
CA ARG A 54 12.05 12.02 0.25
C ARG A 54 11.24 11.06 1.12
N GLU A 55 10.99 11.43 2.37
CA GLU A 55 10.17 10.61 3.29
C GLU A 55 8.75 10.43 2.76
N MET A 56 8.12 11.48 2.23
CA MET A 56 6.80 11.40 1.59
C MET A 56 6.80 10.47 0.37
N GLN A 57 7.83 10.52 -0.47
CA GLN A 57 7.96 9.60 -1.62
C GLN A 57 8.15 8.15 -1.18
N GLN A 58 8.96 7.93 -0.13
CA GLN A 58 9.17 6.60 0.43
C GLN A 58 7.88 6.04 1.05
N LEU A 59 7.12 6.88 1.75
CA LEU A 59 5.83 6.51 2.32
C LEU A 59 4.82 6.15 1.23
N ASP A 60 4.71 6.95 0.16
CA ASP A 60 3.83 6.65 -0.98
C ASP A 60 4.20 5.31 -1.65
N ALA A 61 5.50 5.07 -1.85
CA ALA A 61 5.97 3.80 -2.39
C ALA A 61 5.65 2.60 -1.48
N SER A 62 5.83 2.75 -0.17
CA SER A 62 5.49 1.72 0.82
C SER A 62 4.00 1.40 0.80
N LEU A 63 3.15 2.44 0.87
CA LEU A 63 1.70 2.28 0.87
C LEU A 63 1.19 1.63 -0.42
N ARG A 64 1.76 1.99 -1.58
CA ARG A 64 1.44 1.32 -2.85
C ARG A 64 1.83 -0.16 -2.83
N GLY A 65 2.98 -0.50 -2.26
CA GLY A 65 3.43 -1.88 -2.08
C GLY A 65 2.47 -2.69 -1.20
N ASP A 66 2.11 -2.14 -0.03
CA ASP A 66 1.21 -2.78 0.92
C ASP A 66 -0.18 -3.01 0.30
N LEU A 67 -0.70 -2.01 -0.42
CA LEU A 67 -2.01 -2.12 -1.08
C LEU A 67 -2.00 -3.17 -2.20
N ALA A 68 -0.91 -3.26 -2.97
CA ALA A 68 -0.75 -4.29 -3.99
C ALA A 68 -0.68 -5.69 -3.37
N SER A 69 0.04 -5.85 -2.25
CA SER A 69 0.11 -7.13 -1.52
C SER A 69 -1.25 -7.54 -0.98
N LEU A 70 -1.95 -6.64 -0.29
CA LEU A 70 -3.29 -6.90 0.26
C LEU A 70 -4.29 -7.27 -0.84
N ARG A 71 -4.23 -6.60 -1.99
CA ARG A 71 -5.06 -6.94 -3.14
C ARG A 71 -4.78 -8.35 -3.65
N GLY A 72 -3.49 -8.71 -3.79
CA GLY A 72 -3.10 -10.06 -4.21
C GLY A 72 -3.57 -11.14 -3.25
N ASP A 73 -3.49 -10.89 -1.94
CA ASP A 73 -3.96 -11.82 -0.92
C ASP A 73 -5.49 -11.98 -0.92
N LEU A 74 -6.24 -10.87 -1.11
CA LEU A 74 -7.69 -10.90 -1.27
C LEU A 74 -8.13 -11.65 -2.53
N GLU A 75 -7.48 -11.40 -3.68
CA GLU A 75 -7.77 -12.13 -4.91
C GLU A 75 -7.48 -13.63 -4.75
N LYS A 76 -6.38 -14.00 -4.10
CA LYS A 76 -6.02 -15.40 -3.84
C LYS A 76 -6.99 -16.10 -2.89
N THR A 77 -7.46 -15.41 -1.85
CA THR A 77 -8.43 -15.97 -0.89
C THR A 77 -9.80 -16.14 -1.55
N ALA A 78 -10.28 -15.14 -2.28
CA ALA A 78 -11.52 -15.25 -3.04
C ALA A 78 -11.49 -16.41 -4.06
N LEU A 79 -10.39 -16.54 -4.82
CA LEU A 79 -10.23 -17.66 -5.76
C LEU A 79 -10.20 -19.03 -5.07
N ARG A 80 -9.63 -19.12 -3.86
CA ARG A 80 -9.63 -20.36 -3.07
C ARG A 80 -11.04 -20.72 -2.61
N ASP A 81 -11.79 -19.76 -2.10
CA ASP A 81 -13.17 -19.97 -1.67
C ASP A 81 -14.07 -20.42 -2.83
N ASP A 82 -13.92 -19.82 -4.00
CA ASP A 82 -14.67 -20.19 -5.20
C ASP A 82 -14.29 -21.59 -5.72
N LEU A 83 -13.01 -21.96 -5.62
CA LEU A 83 -12.55 -23.31 -5.96
C LEU A 83 -13.13 -24.35 -4.99
N GLU A 84 -13.14 -24.07 -3.68
CA GLU A 84 -13.70 -24.95 -2.66
C GLU A 84 -15.22 -25.14 -2.84
N LYS A 85 -15.95 -24.07 -3.16
CA LYS A 85 -17.39 -24.16 -3.53
C LYS A 85 -17.60 -25.00 -4.78
N THR A 86 -16.74 -24.86 -5.78
CA THR A 86 -16.84 -25.64 -7.02
C THR A 86 -16.54 -27.12 -6.75
N GLU A 87 -15.51 -27.43 -5.97
CA GLU A 87 -15.15 -28.80 -5.59
C GLU A 87 -16.27 -29.48 -4.78
N THR A 88 -16.83 -28.77 -3.80
CA THR A 88 -17.93 -29.29 -2.99
C THR A 88 -19.19 -29.52 -3.81
N SER A 89 -19.52 -28.62 -4.74
CA SER A 89 -20.63 -28.81 -5.69
C SER A 89 -20.40 -30.03 -6.57
N LEU A 90 -19.23 -30.17 -7.18
CA LEU A 90 -18.89 -31.31 -8.04
C LEU A 90 -18.95 -32.64 -7.28
N ARG A 91 -18.45 -32.67 -6.04
CA ARG A 91 -18.54 -33.85 -5.17
C ARG A 91 -19.98 -34.22 -4.84
N SER A 92 -20.84 -33.22 -4.60
CA SER A 92 -22.27 -33.45 -4.39
C SER A 92 -22.94 -34.02 -5.65
N ASP A 93 -22.67 -33.43 -6.81
CA ASP A 93 -23.22 -33.87 -8.09
C ASP A 93 -22.79 -35.29 -8.45
N MET A 94 -21.52 -35.64 -8.20
CA MET A 94 -21.03 -37.01 -8.39
C MET A 94 -21.76 -38.02 -7.50
N ARG A 95 -21.96 -37.72 -6.21
CA ARG A 95 -22.72 -38.58 -5.30
C ARG A 95 -24.17 -38.75 -5.73
N ALA A 96 -24.80 -37.65 -6.16
CA ALA A 96 -26.16 -37.69 -6.68
C ALA A 96 -26.26 -38.56 -7.94
N LEU A 97 -25.28 -38.47 -8.84
CA LEU A 97 -25.21 -39.29 -10.05
C LEU A 97 -25.02 -40.77 -9.70
N GLU A 98 -24.09 -41.09 -8.80
CA GLU A 98 -23.84 -42.45 -8.32
C GLU A 98 -25.11 -43.08 -7.71
N HIS A 99 -25.84 -42.32 -6.89
CA HIS A 99 -27.08 -42.79 -6.29
C HIS A 99 -28.16 -43.05 -7.35
N ARG A 100 -28.33 -42.14 -8.32
CA ARG A 100 -29.27 -42.32 -9.43
C ARG A 100 -28.92 -43.53 -10.28
N MET A 101 -27.63 -43.77 -10.54
CA MET A 101 -27.18 -44.96 -11.26
C MET A 101 -27.46 -46.24 -10.46
N THR A 102 -27.18 -46.23 -9.16
CA THR A 102 -27.45 -47.37 -8.26
C THR A 102 -28.94 -47.72 -8.25
N ILE A 103 -29.83 -46.73 -8.15
CA ILE A 103 -31.28 -46.94 -8.20
C ILE A 103 -31.70 -47.49 -9.57
N LYS A 104 -31.24 -46.87 -10.67
CA LYS A 104 -31.60 -47.31 -12.03
C LYS A 104 -31.14 -48.75 -12.29
N LEU A 105 -29.90 -49.07 -11.92
CA LEU A 105 -29.33 -50.40 -12.13
C LEU A 105 -30.02 -51.44 -11.23
N GLY A 106 -30.25 -51.12 -9.96
CA GLY A 106 -30.98 -51.99 -9.03
C GLY A 106 -32.42 -52.26 -9.48
N GLY A 107 -33.11 -51.26 -10.02
CA GLY A 107 -34.45 -51.42 -10.60
C GLY A 107 -34.46 -52.34 -11.82
N ILE A 108 -33.48 -52.21 -12.73
CA ILE A 108 -33.34 -53.10 -13.90
C ILE A 108 -33.06 -54.53 -13.45
N VAL A 109 -32.11 -54.73 -12.54
CA VAL A 109 -31.74 -56.06 -12.02
C VAL A 109 -32.92 -56.70 -11.29
N GLY A 110 -33.61 -55.94 -10.44
CA GLY A 110 -34.79 -56.41 -9.71
C GLY A 110 -35.94 -56.83 -10.64
N LEU A 111 -36.23 -56.04 -11.69
CA LEU A 111 -37.21 -56.42 -12.72
C LEU A 111 -36.80 -57.70 -13.45
N ALA A 112 -35.54 -57.79 -13.89
CA ALA A 112 -35.05 -58.96 -14.62
C ALA A 112 -35.15 -60.24 -13.78
N LEU A 113 -34.74 -60.19 -12.51
CA LEU A 113 -34.86 -61.31 -11.57
C LEU A 113 -36.32 -61.67 -11.27
N GLY A 114 -37.18 -60.68 -11.08
CA GLY A 114 -38.61 -60.90 -10.84
C GLY A 114 -39.31 -61.62 -12.00
N ILE A 115 -38.98 -61.25 -13.24
CA ILE A 115 -39.48 -61.93 -14.45
C ILE A 115 -39.00 -63.38 -14.48
N LEU A 116 -37.72 -63.64 -14.18
CA LEU A 116 -37.16 -64.99 -14.18
C LEU A 116 -37.89 -65.91 -13.20
N VAL A 117 -38.10 -65.44 -11.96
CA VAL A 117 -38.81 -66.21 -10.92
C VAL A 117 -40.27 -66.46 -11.28
N ALA A 118 -40.96 -65.47 -11.86
CA ALA A 118 -42.34 -65.62 -12.29
C ALA A 118 -42.49 -66.64 -13.44
N LEU A 119 -41.51 -66.71 -14.34
CA LEU A 119 -41.47 -67.70 -15.42
C LEU A 119 -41.27 -69.13 -14.87
N GLU A 120 -40.38 -69.33 -13.91
CA GLU A 120 -40.21 -70.64 -13.26
C GLU A 120 -41.48 -71.11 -12.56
N ALA A 121 -42.17 -70.22 -11.84
CA ALA A 121 -43.42 -70.53 -11.15
C ALA A 121 -44.61 -70.85 -12.09
N LEU A 122 -44.52 -70.50 -13.37
CA LEU A 122 -45.55 -70.82 -14.38
C LEU A 122 -45.34 -72.20 -15.01
N VAL A 123 -44.11 -72.73 -14.96
CA VAL A 123 -43.72 -73.99 -15.62
C VAL A 123 -43.82 -75.20 -14.68
N PHE A 124 -43.93 -74.97 -13.37
CA PHE A 124 -44.20 -75.97 -12.33
C PHE A 124 -45.66 -75.92 -11.85
#